data_AF-A0A940L6D4-F1
#
_entry.id   AF-A0A940L6D4-F1
#
_cell.length_a   1.000
_cell.length_b   1.000
_cell.length_c   1.000
_cell.angle_alpha   90.00
_cell.angle_beta   90.00
_cell.angle_gamma   90.00
#
_symmetry.space_group_name_H-M   'P 1'
#
loop_
_entity.id
_entity.type
_entity.pdbx_description
1 polymer ?
#
loop_
_entity_poly.entity_id
_entity_poly.type
_entity_poly.pdbx_seq_one_letter_code
_entity_poly.pdbx_strand_id
1 'polypeptide(L)'
;MKFIFVAVAMLFLVACSTTPSKTTTYTSPPAVAGPDQGNSQIDYQAIQRALHMERSSEELGYAEKSFNTCEMGYGYSRNKDCRKAFLVVLNVRLMCRDSEGTISTVLTEADVAPIAGQNIRWNLKATSGTFQTDGLGYGQILTISPRSERKERLKLAAGNEFLYMRANEITKVITPKPWCSP
;
A
#
# COMPACT_ATOMS: atom_id res chain seq x y z
N MET A 1 74.47 21.20 11.64
CA MET A 1 74.41 19.72 11.73
C MET A 1 72.98 19.30 11.36
N LYS A 2 72.66 18.24 10.62
CA LYS A 2 73.32 17.39 9.62
C LYS A 2 72.27 16.29 9.34
N PHE A 3 71.99 16.01 8.07
CA PHE A 3 71.48 14.76 7.48
C PHE A 3 69.98 14.35 7.48
N ILE A 4 69.57 14.13 6.23
CA ILE A 4 68.49 13.34 5.58
C ILE A 4 68.56 11.83 5.94
N PHE A 5 67.46 11.07 5.86
CA PHE A 5 67.27 9.71 5.25
C PHE A 5 65.78 9.24 5.44
N VAL A 6 64.94 9.09 4.40
CA VAL A 6 64.58 7.86 3.59
C VAL A 6 63.85 6.78 4.44
N ALA A 7 62.70 6.15 4.13
CA ALA A 7 62.12 5.51 2.93
C ALA A 7 60.57 5.46 3.08
N VAL A 8 59.69 5.63 2.07
CA VAL A 8 59.37 4.80 0.87
C VAL A 8 58.86 3.38 1.17
N ALA A 9 57.66 3.11 0.61
CA ALA A 9 57.04 1.83 0.27
C ALA A 9 56.14 1.12 1.32
N MET A 10 54.82 1.21 1.10
CA MET A 10 54.00 0.00 1.11
C MET A 10 53.17 -0.05 -0.18
N LEU A 11 53.54 -1.02 -1.00
CA LEU A 11 52.96 -1.36 -2.28
C LEU A 11 51.55 -1.94 -2.12
N PHE A 12 50.70 -1.55 -3.06
CA PHE A 12 49.57 -2.35 -3.52
C PHE A 12 50.05 -3.72 -4.00
N LEU A 13 49.48 -4.79 -3.45
CA LEU A 13 49.43 -6.09 -4.14
C LEU A 13 47.99 -6.60 -4.11
N VAL A 14 47.31 -6.32 -5.21
CA VAL A 14 46.10 -6.98 -5.67
C VAL A 14 46.47 -8.43 -5.99
N ALA A 15 45.99 -9.38 -5.20
CA ALA A 15 46.06 -10.79 -5.55
C ALA A 15 44.72 -11.22 -6.18
N CYS A 16 44.70 -11.25 -7.50
CA CYS A 16 43.71 -12.00 -8.27
C CYS A 16 43.99 -13.49 -8.10
N SER A 17 43.12 -14.23 -7.41
CA SER A 17 43.10 -15.69 -7.51
C SER A 17 42.09 -16.10 -8.58
N THR A 18 42.62 -16.41 -9.77
CA THR A 18 41.89 -17.09 -10.85
C THR A 18 41.80 -18.57 -10.52
N THR A 19 40.64 -19.01 -10.03
CA THR A 19 40.36 -20.45 -9.89
C THR A 19 39.88 -21.00 -11.23
N PRO A 20 40.48 -22.07 -11.77
CA PRO A 20 40.08 -22.64 -13.06
C PRO A 20 38.75 -23.37 -12.93
N SER A 21 37.80 -22.99 -13.78
CA SER A 21 36.50 -23.65 -13.92
C SER A 21 36.70 -25.05 -14.53
N LYS A 22 36.55 -26.11 -13.73
CA LYS A 22 36.33 -27.46 -14.25
C LYS A 22 34.85 -27.61 -14.59
N THR A 23 34.55 -27.52 -15.88
CA THR A 23 33.27 -27.95 -16.46
C THR A 23 33.08 -29.44 -16.16
N THR A 24 32.30 -29.74 -15.12
CA THR A 24 31.74 -31.07 -14.95
C THR A 24 30.33 -31.03 -15.51
N THR A 25 30.15 -31.60 -16.70
CA THR A 25 28.84 -31.84 -17.28
C THR A 25 28.13 -32.88 -16.41
N TYR A 26 27.31 -32.42 -15.46
CA TYR A 26 26.31 -33.26 -14.82
C TYR A 26 25.03 -33.18 -15.65
N THR A 27 24.70 -34.27 -16.34
CA THR A 27 23.37 -34.50 -16.87
C THR A 27 22.41 -34.59 -15.68
N SER A 28 21.72 -33.48 -15.36
CA SER A 28 20.68 -33.47 -14.35
C SER A 28 19.54 -34.41 -14.76
N PRO A 29 19.10 -35.33 -13.89
CA PRO A 29 17.81 -35.98 -14.04
C PRO A 29 16.70 -34.92 -14.06
N PRO A 30 15.56 -35.16 -14.75
CA PRO A 30 14.47 -34.19 -14.80
C PRO A 30 14.06 -33.83 -13.37
N ALA A 31 14.09 -32.54 -13.07
CA ALA A 31 13.62 -31.99 -11.82
C ALA A 31 12.16 -32.41 -11.63
N VAL A 32 11.91 -33.30 -10.67
CA VAL A 32 10.58 -33.49 -10.13
C VAL A 32 10.19 -32.13 -9.53
N ALA A 33 9.14 -31.53 -10.05
CA ALA A 33 8.57 -30.30 -9.54
C ALA A 33 8.37 -30.43 -8.02
N GLY A 34 9.17 -29.71 -7.26
CA GLY A 34 8.96 -29.55 -5.83
C GLY A 34 7.61 -28.87 -5.58
N PRO A 35 6.99 -29.10 -4.42
CA PRO A 35 5.69 -28.53 -4.10
C PRO A 35 5.80 -27.00 -4.14
N ASP A 36 4.87 -26.37 -4.86
CA ASP A 36 4.71 -24.93 -5.01
C ASP A 36 5.17 -24.19 -3.74
N GLN A 37 6.31 -23.50 -3.84
CA GLN A 37 6.61 -22.38 -2.97
C GLN A 37 5.68 -21.25 -3.41
N GLY A 38 4.42 -21.38 -2.99
CA GLY A 38 3.31 -20.52 -3.34
C GLY A 38 3.53 -19.12 -2.79
N ASN A 39 4.19 -18.29 -3.59
CA ASN A 39 4.09 -16.85 -3.48
C ASN A 39 2.72 -16.43 -4.05
N SER A 40 1.64 -16.94 -3.44
CA SER A 40 0.29 -16.66 -3.89
C SER A 40 -0.06 -15.26 -3.43
N GLN A 41 0.13 -14.29 -4.33
CA GLN A 41 -0.35 -12.93 -4.13
C GLN A 41 -1.86 -12.99 -3.84
N ILE A 42 -2.28 -12.28 -2.79
CA ILE A 42 -3.69 -12.23 -2.39
C ILE A 42 -4.48 -11.44 -3.45
N ASP A 43 -5.54 -12.06 -3.97
CA ASP A 43 -6.46 -11.41 -4.91
C ASP A 43 -7.63 -10.78 -4.13
N TYR A 44 -7.43 -9.53 -3.74
CA TYR A 44 -8.40 -8.77 -2.95
C TYR A 44 -9.74 -8.60 -3.67
N GLN A 45 -9.73 -8.42 -5.00
CA GLN A 45 -10.93 -8.23 -5.81
C GLN A 45 -11.76 -9.51 -5.89
N ALA A 46 -11.13 -10.68 -5.99
CA ALA A 46 -11.85 -11.95 -5.93
C ALA A 46 -12.47 -12.19 -4.55
N ILE A 47 -11.77 -11.87 -3.46
CA ILE A 47 -12.30 -11.97 -2.10
C ILE A 47 -13.49 -11.01 -1.91
N GLN A 48 -13.40 -9.78 -2.43
CA GLN A 48 -14.50 -8.82 -2.39
C GLN A 48 -15.76 -9.36 -3.06
N ARG A 49 -15.62 -9.97 -4.25
CA ARG A 49 -16.72 -10.58 -4.98
C ARG A 49 -17.31 -11.79 -4.25
N ALA A 50 -16.46 -12.66 -3.73
CA ALA A 50 -16.89 -13.83 -2.96
C ALA A 50 -17.66 -13.44 -1.68
N LEU A 51 -17.34 -12.28 -1.10
CA LEU A 51 -18.02 -11.76 0.08
C LEU A 51 -19.23 -10.87 -0.24
N HIS A 52 -19.58 -10.65 -1.50
CA HIS A 52 -20.64 -9.72 -1.93
C HIS A 52 -20.46 -8.34 -1.28
N MET A 53 -19.28 -7.75 -1.51
CA MET A 53 -18.86 -6.46 -0.98
C MET A 53 -18.49 -5.45 -2.08
N GLU A 54 -18.82 -5.76 -3.33
CA GLU A 54 -18.72 -4.81 -4.43
C GLU A 54 -19.66 -3.64 -4.18
N ARG A 55 -19.14 -2.43 -4.40
CA ARG A 55 -19.87 -1.18 -4.21
C ARG A 55 -19.42 -0.19 -5.27
N SER A 56 -20.33 0.68 -5.70
CA SER A 56 -19.95 1.81 -6.54
C SER A 56 -18.94 2.70 -5.80
N SER A 57 -18.00 3.32 -6.52
CA SER A 57 -17.07 4.31 -5.95
C SER A 57 -17.81 5.52 -5.35
N GLU A 58 -19.02 5.80 -5.84
CA GLU A 58 -19.91 6.87 -5.35
C GLU A 58 -20.57 6.52 -4.01
N GLU A 59 -20.66 5.24 -3.67
CA GLU A 59 -21.16 4.80 -2.37
C GLU A 59 -20.09 4.97 -1.30
N LEU A 60 -19.98 6.19 -0.78
CA LEU A 60 -18.97 6.58 0.19
C LEU A 60 -19.10 5.82 1.52
N GLY A 61 -17.98 5.72 2.23
CA GLY A 61 -17.90 5.22 3.59
C GLY A 61 -17.29 3.83 3.70
N TYR A 62 -17.57 3.18 4.83
CA TYR A 62 -16.87 1.99 5.29
C TYR A 62 -17.75 0.75 5.29
N ALA A 63 -17.23 -0.34 4.72
CA ALA A 63 -17.80 -1.67 4.84
C ALA A 63 -16.71 -2.66 5.26
N GLU A 64 -17.09 -3.60 6.12
CA GLU A 64 -16.23 -4.74 6.46
C GLU A 64 -17.07 -6.02 6.52
N LYS A 65 -16.48 -7.15 6.13
CA LYS A 65 -16.99 -8.49 6.46
C LYS A 65 -15.84 -9.37 6.91
N SER A 66 -16.11 -10.23 7.87
CA SER A 66 -15.15 -11.24 8.29
C SER A 66 -15.23 -12.50 7.43
N PHE A 67 -14.11 -13.18 7.28
CA PHE A 67 -14.02 -14.45 6.57
C PHE A 67 -12.94 -15.36 7.18
N ASN A 68 -12.99 -16.65 6.86
CA ASN A 68 -11.96 -17.63 7.24
C ASN A 68 -10.95 -17.77 6.09
N THR A 69 -9.66 -17.57 6.36
CA THR A 69 -8.60 -17.64 5.35
C THR A 69 -8.52 -19.01 4.67
N CYS A 70 -8.74 -20.11 5.39
CA CYS A 70 -8.62 -21.46 4.83
C CYS A 70 -9.81 -21.87 3.94
N GLU A 71 -10.95 -21.20 4.09
CA GLU A 71 -12.14 -21.44 3.24
C GLU A 71 -12.15 -20.51 2.02
N MET A 72 -11.43 -19.39 2.09
CA MET A 72 -11.52 -18.31 1.10
C MET A 72 -10.85 -18.64 -0.24
N GLY A 73 -9.66 -19.23 -0.21
CA GLY A 73 -8.81 -19.31 -1.40
C GLY A 73 -8.22 -17.93 -1.78
N TYR A 74 -8.01 -17.68 -3.08
CA TYR A 74 -7.57 -16.37 -3.62
C TYR A 74 -6.29 -15.80 -3.00
N GLY A 75 -5.27 -16.63 -2.82
CA GLY A 75 -4.04 -16.26 -2.11
C GLY A 75 -3.86 -17.00 -0.79
N TYR A 76 -4.94 -17.52 -0.20
CA TYR A 76 -4.87 -18.27 1.03
C TYR A 76 -4.80 -19.79 0.79
N SER A 77 -3.93 -20.45 1.56
CA SER A 77 -3.84 -21.90 1.60
C SER A 77 -5.01 -22.47 2.40
N ARG A 78 -5.59 -23.58 1.91
CA ARG A 78 -6.68 -24.28 2.60
C ARG A 78 -6.24 -24.98 3.90
N ASN A 79 -4.93 -25.23 4.05
CA ASN A 79 -4.39 -26.08 5.13
C ASN A 79 -3.32 -25.38 5.98
N LYS A 80 -3.07 -24.08 5.78
CA LYS A 80 -2.04 -23.32 6.52
C LYS A 80 -2.56 -21.95 6.92
N ASP A 81 -2.12 -21.46 8.08
CA ASP A 81 -2.41 -20.11 8.58
C ASP A 81 -3.91 -19.77 8.62
N CYS A 82 -4.74 -20.75 9.01
CA CYS A 82 -6.17 -20.60 9.17
C CYS A 82 -6.49 -19.62 10.29
N ARG A 83 -7.15 -18.53 9.95
CA ARG A 83 -7.60 -17.52 10.92
C ARG A 83 -8.80 -16.78 10.38
N LYS A 84 -9.53 -16.17 11.31
CA LYS A 84 -10.51 -15.14 10.96
C LYS A 84 -9.77 -13.88 10.53
N ALA A 85 -10.12 -13.36 9.37
CA ALA A 85 -9.66 -12.08 8.85
C ALA A 85 -10.86 -11.20 8.48
N PHE A 86 -10.61 -9.94 8.17
CA PHE A 86 -11.64 -8.98 7.79
C PHE A 86 -11.24 -8.34 6.47
N LEU A 87 -12.12 -8.41 5.47
CA LEU A 87 -11.99 -7.59 4.28
C LEU A 87 -12.59 -6.23 4.61
N VAL A 88 -11.83 -5.17 4.34
CA VAL A 88 -12.24 -3.78 4.53
C VAL A 88 -12.31 -3.11 3.17
N VAL A 89 -13.46 -2.50 2.89
CA VAL A 89 -13.71 -1.68 1.70
C VAL A 89 -14.07 -0.28 2.18
N LEU A 90 -13.33 0.71 1.72
CA LEU A 90 -13.50 2.09 2.15
C LEU A 90 -13.44 3.00 0.93
N ASN A 91 -14.58 3.61 0.61
CA ASN A 91 -14.72 4.55 -0.50
C ASN A 91 -14.68 5.98 0.04
N VAL A 92 -13.84 6.83 -0.56
CA VAL A 92 -13.70 8.25 -0.22
C VAL A 92 -13.93 9.11 -1.44
N ARG A 93 -14.38 10.35 -1.22
CA ARG A 93 -14.28 11.42 -2.21
C ARG A 93 -13.41 12.52 -1.64
N LEU A 94 -12.27 12.78 -2.27
CA LEU A 94 -11.34 13.83 -1.88
C LEU A 94 -11.58 15.08 -2.72
N MET A 95 -11.85 16.17 -2.01
CA MET A 95 -12.10 17.47 -2.59
C MET A 95 -11.16 18.48 -1.95
N CYS A 96 -10.67 19.41 -2.74
CA CYS A 96 -9.81 20.49 -2.35
C CYS A 96 -10.63 21.78 -2.26
N ARG A 97 -10.30 22.63 -1.28
CA ARG A 97 -10.74 24.02 -1.26
C ARG A 97 -9.52 24.94 -1.38
N ASP A 98 -9.45 25.75 -2.43
CA ASP A 98 -8.31 26.64 -2.70
C ASP A 98 -8.31 27.94 -1.86
N SER A 99 -9.08 27.98 -0.76
CA SER A 99 -9.17 29.14 0.14
C SER A 99 -8.88 28.77 1.60
N GLU A 100 -8.00 29.54 2.22
CA GLU A 100 -7.58 29.37 3.62
C GLU A 100 -8.41 30.22 4.62
N GLY A 101 -9.52 30.81 4.18
CA GLY A 101 -10.36 31.69 5.00
C GLY A 101 -11.52 31.01 5.73
N THR A 102 -12.01 31.65 6.79
CA THR A 102 -13.33 31.35 7.36
C THR A 102 -14.40 31.82 6.38
N ILE A 103 -15.27 30.91 5.95
CA ILE A 103 -16.44 31.29 5.15
C ILE A 103 -17.65 31.38 6.06
N SER A 104 -18.49 32.39 5.83
CA SER A 104 -19.78 32.55 6.51
C SER A 104 -20.93 31.85 5.77
N THR A 105 -20.68 31.35 4.56
CA THR A 105 -21.66 30.67 3.69
C THR A 105 -21.50 29.16 3.74
N VAL A 106 -22.56 28.43 3.38
CA VAL A 106 -22.52 26.97 3.24
C VAL A 106 -21.64 26.62 2.03
N LEU A 107 -20.67 25.71 2.21
CA LEU A 107 -19.86 25.19 1.10
C LEU A 107 -20.75 24.52 0.06
N THR A 108 -20.64 24.95 -1.19
CA THR A 108 -21.28 24.34 -2.35
C THR A 108 -20.28 23.50 -3.15
N GLU A 109 -20.77 22.68 -4.08
CA GLU A 109 -19.89 21.93 -5.01
C GLU A 109 -19.04 22.85 -5.90
N ALA A 110 -19.47 24.11 -6.13
CA ALA A 110 -18.71 25.07 -6.92
C ALA A 110 -17.49 25.65 -6.15
N ASP A 111 -17.49 25.55 -4.83
CA ASP A 111 -16.43 26.08 -3.96
C ASP A 111 -15.28 25.08 -3.76
N VAL A 112 -15.41 23.87 -4.29
CA VAL A 112 -14.44 22.79 -4.12
C VAL A 112 -14.11 22.11 -5.44
N ALA A 113 -12.84 21.80 -5.64
CA ALA A 113 -12.36 21.06 -6.80
C ALA A 113 -12.08 19.60 -6.42
N PRO A 114 -12.33 18.62 -7.29
CA PRO A 114 -11.92 17.25 -7.02
C PRO A 114 -10.40 17.14 -7.00
N ILE A 115 -9.87 16.36 -6.05
CA ILE A 115 -8.47 15.94 -6.09
C ILE A 115 -8.38 14.77 -7.04
N ALA A 116 -8.04 15.03 -8.30
CA ALA A 116 -8.03 14.02 -9.36
C ALA A 116 -6.63 13.47 -9.65
N GLY A 117 -6.52 12.15 -9.86
CA GLY A 117 -5.31 11.49 -10.35
C GLY A 117 -4.13 11.48 -9.37
N GLN A 118 -4.31 11.92 -8.12
CA GLN A 118 -3.25 11.95 -7.13
C GLN A 118 -3.09 10.60 -6.43
N ASN A 119 -1.84 10.23 -6.15
CA ASN A 119 -1.52 9.07 -5.31
C ASN A 119 -1.63 9.45 -3.84
N ILE A 120 -2.61 8.86 -3.16
CA ILE A 120 -2.89 9.11 -1.75
C ILE A 120 -2.34 7.95 -0.93
N ARG A 121 -1.42 8.25 -0.03
CA ARG A 121 -0.94 7.30 0.96
C ARG A 121 -1.98 7.17 2.06
N TRP A 122 -2.23 5.95 2.50
CA TRP A 122 -3.17 5.70 3.58
C TRP A 122 -2.57 4.76 4.63
N ASN A 123 -3.04 4.91 5.86
CA ASN A 123 -2.76 4.00 6.95
C ASN A 123 -4.01 3.82 7.80
N LEU A 124 -4.38 2.57 8.03
CA LEU A 124 -5.46 2.16 8.92
C LEU A 124 -4.86 1.16 9.92
N LYS A 125 -4.51 1.67 11.10
CA LYS A 125 -3.75 0.93 12.12
C LYS A 125 -2.49 0.26 11.58
N ALA A 126 -2.53 -1.07 11.39
CA ALA A 126 -1.39 -1.89 11.00
C ALA A 126 -1.35 -2.12 9.48
N THR A 127 -2.39 -1.72 8.76
CA THR A 127 -2.44 -1.78 7.30
C THR A 127 -2.13 -0.40 6.72
N SER A 128 -1.45 -0.39 5.58
CA SER A 128 -1.13 0.83 4.84
C SER A 128 -0.98 0.51 3.37
N GLY A 129 -1.05 1.56 2.56
CA GLY A 129 -0.88 1.42 1.13
C GLY A 129 -1.03 2.75 0.42
N THR A 130 -1.32 2.67 -0.86
CA THR A 130 -1.69 3.81 -1.70
C THR A 130 -2.96 3.50 -2.46
N PHE A 131 -3.72 4.52 -2.81
CA PHE A 131 -4.75 4.45 -3.84
C PHE A 131 -4.68 5.72 -4.69
N GLN A 132 -5.28 5.68 -5.87
CA GLN A 132 -5.39 6.83 -6.75
C GLN A 132 -6.85 7.27 -6.82
N THR A 133 -7.08 8.57 -6.87
CA THR A 133 -8.41 9.12 -7.10
C THR A 133 -8.72 9.25 -8.60
N ASP A 134 -9.99 9.09 -8.96
CA ASP A 134 -10.49 9.32 -10.32
C ASP A 134 -10.66 10.83 -10.64
N GLY A 135 -11.19 11.15 -11.83
CA GLY A 135 -11.42 12.52 -12.28
C GLY A 135 -12.40 13.34 -11.43
N LEU A 136 -13.22 12.67 -10.61
CA LEU A 136 -14.22 13.29 -9.73
C LEU A 136 -13.79 13.25 -8.24
N GLY A 137 -12.57 12.78 -7.98
CA GLY A 137 -11.96 12.70 -6.66
C GLY A 137 -12.34 11.44 -5.87
N TYR A 138 -13.03 10.46 -6.48
CA TYR A 138 -13.35 9.21 -5.80
C TYR A 138 -12.16 8.27 -5.75
N GLY A 139 -12.00 7.57 -4.65
CA GLY A 139 -10.99 6.52 -4.50
C GLY A 139 -11.47 5.41 -3.58
N GLN A 140 -10.86 4.23 -3.74
CA GLN A 140 -11.17 3.05 -2.95
C GLN A 140 -9.92 2.49 -2.28
N ILE A 141 -10.06 2.21 -0.99
CA ILE A 141 -9.12 1.40 -0.23
C ILE A 141 -9.74 0.02 -0.08
N LEU A 142 -9.00 -0.99 -0.53
CA LEU A 142 -9.35 -2.40 -0.40
C LEU A 142 -8.20 -3.10 0.33
N THR A 143 -8.46 -3.62 1.53
CA THR A 143 -7.41 -4.21 2.37
C THR A 143 -7.96 -5.34 3.24
N ILE A 144 -7.05 -6.16 3.79
CA ILE A 144 -7.37 -7.23 4.73
C ILE A 144 -6.67 -6.94 6.05
N SER A 145 -7.43 -7.05 7.14
CA SER A 145 -6.92 -6.87 8.50
C SER A 145 -7.17 -8.12 9.35
N PRO A 146 -6.31 -8.39 10.36
CA PRO A 146 -6.51 -9.52 11.28
C PRO A 146 -7.63 -9.27 12.30
N ARG A 147 -8.15 -8.06 12.40
CA ARG A 147 -9.20 -7.64 13.34
C ARG A 147 -10.07 -6.55 12.72
N SER A 148 -11.29 -6.36 13.20
CA SER A 148 -12.14 -5.24 12.76
C SER A 148 -11.44 -3.91 12.98
N GLU A 149 -11.44 -3.06 11.96
CA GLU A 149 -10.85 -1.71 11.98
C GLU A 149 -11.92 -0.60 11.93
N ARG A 150 -13.20 -0.97 12.08
CA ARG A 150 -14.34 -0.05 11.97
C ARG A 150 -14.23 1.21 12.84
N LYS A 151 -13.67 1.09 14.04
CA LYS A 151 -13.52 2.19 15.02
C LYS A 151 -12.12 2.82 14.99
N GLU A 152 -11.25 2.37 14.11
CA GLU A 152 -9.87 2.84 14.04
C GLU A 152 -9.79 4.15 13.23
N ARG A 153 -8.65 4.85 13.36
CA ARG A 153 -8.39 6.08 12.64
C ARG A 153 -7.71 5.78 11.31
N LEU A 154 -8.31 6.25 10.23
CA LEU A 154 -7.69 6.34 8.92
C LEU A 154 -6.83 7.60 8.88
N LYS A 155 -5.56 7.44 8.50
CA LYS A 155 -4.69 8.52 8.05
C LYS A 155 -4.69 8.54 6.54
N LEU A 156 -4.97 9.69 5.94
CA LEU A 156 -4.72 9.94 4.51
C LEU A 156 -3.59 10.96 4.40
N ALA A 157 -2.73 10.81 3.40
CA ALA A 157 -1.60 11.71 3.17
C ALA A 157 -1.33 11.92 1.67
N ALA A 158 -1.14 13.17 1.29
CA ALA A 158 -0.69 13.62 -0.02
C ALA A 158 0.53 14.52 0.16
N GLY A 159 1.64 14.21 -0.53
CA GLY A 159 2.91 14.92 -0.29
C GLY A 159 3.35 14.84 1.17
N ASN A 160 3.62 15.99 1.80
CA ASN A 160 4.00 16.10 3.22
C ASN A 160 2.80 16.30 4.16
N GLU A 161 1.60 16.44 3.61
CA GLU A 161 0.39 16.75 4.35
C GLU A 161 -0.37 15.49 4.71
N PHE A 162 -1.08 15.53 5.84
CA PHE A 162 -1.90 14.40 6.28
C PHE A 162 -3.13 14.85 7.05
N LEU A 163 -4.13 13.98 7.07
CA LEU A 163 -5.36 14.16 7.80
C LEU A 163 -5.80 12.85 8.44
N TYR A 164 -6.44 12.96 9.60
CA TYR A 164 -6.95 11.82 10.35
C TYR A 164 -8.47 11.90 10.47
N MET A 165 -9.12 10.76 10.25
CA MET A 165 -10.56 10.58 10.41
C MET A 165 -10.86 9.19 10.97
N ARG A 166 -12.04 8.99 11.58
CA ARG A 166 -12.45 7.64 11.96
C ARG A 166 -12.97 6.91 10.73
N ALA A 167 -12.61 5.64 10.57
CA ALA A 167 -12.95 4.86 9.39
C ALA A 167 -14.47 4.81 9.12
N ASN A 168 -15.29 4.69 10.16
CA ASN A 168 -16.75 4.62 10.06
C ASN A 168 -17.46 5.97 9.83
N GLU A 169 -16.76 7.11 9.90
CA GLU A 169 -17.33 8.46 9.72
C GLU A 169 -17.00 9.04 8.33
N ILE A 170 -16.37 8.23 7.48
CA ILE A 170 -15.88 8.66 6.19
C ILE A 170 -17.02 8.91 5.22
N THR A 171 -16.97 10.08 4.60
CA THR A 171 -17.89 10.53 3.57
C THR A 171 -17.09 11.31 2.52
N LYS A 172 -17.48 12.57 2.29
CA LYS A 172 -16.77 13.53 1.44
C LYS A 172 -15.75 14.27 2.30
N VAL A 173 -14.48 14.22 1.92
CA VAL A 173 -13.39 14.86 2.64
C VAL A 173 -13.00 16.14 1.90
N ILE A 174 -13.19 17.28 2.56
CA ILE A 174 -12.72 18.57 2.06
C ILE A 174 -11.37 18.85 2.72
N THR A 175 -10.31 18.84 1.92
CA THR A 175 -8.94 18.98 2.36
C THR A 175 -8.49 20.45 2.33
N PRO A 176 -7.51 20.82 3.17
CA PRO A 176 -6.86 22.13 3.11
C PRO A 176 -6.16 22.41 1.76
N LYS A 177 -5.90 23.70 1.49
CA LYS A 177 -5.23 24.18 0.26
C LYS A 177 -3.95 23.44 -0.12
N PRO A 178 -3.05 23.05 0.81
CA PRO A 178 -1.86 22.27 0.49
C PRO A 178 -2.09 20.94 -0.28
N TRP A 179 -3.30 20.39 -0.29
CA TRP A 179 -3.65 19.20 -1.06
C TRP A 179 -4.09 19.51 -2.51
N CYS A 180 -4.41 20.77 -2.80
CA CYS A 180 -5.00 21.22 -4.06
C CYS A 180 -4.03 21.22 -5.24
N SER A 181 -2.72 21.18 -4.98
CA SER A 181 -1.68 21.27 -6.01
C SER A 181 -0.49 20.44 -5.56
N PRO A 182 -0.25 19.25 -6.13
CA PRO A 182 0.86 18.39 -5.78
C PRO A 182 2.18 18.89 -6.35
#